data_AF-A0A6A3AZC0-F1
#
_entry.id   AF-A0A6A3AZC0-F1
#
_cell.length_a   1.000
_cell.length_b   1.000
_cell.length_c   1.000
_cell.angle_alpha   90.00
_cell.angle_beta   90.00
_cell.angle_gamma   90.00
#
_symmetry.space_group_name_H-M   'P 1'
#
loop_
_entity.id
_entity.type
_entity.pdbx_description
1 polymer ?
#
loop_
_entity_poly.entity_id
_entity_poly.type
_entity_poly.pdbx_seq_one_letter_code
_entity_poly.pdbx_strand_id
1 'polypeptide(L)'
;MGGGYIRGNGIVVCSNHLKIQDDVNQVVINGLIHAYDECRAANLDWSNCAHHACSEIRAGHLSGDCHYKRELLRGFMKIRGHEQDCVRRRVMKSVTSNPFCSETAAKDAMEAVWDICYNDTKPFDRAP
;
A
#
# COMPACT_ATOMS: atom_id res chain seq x y z
N MET A 1 0.29 -9.47 11.33
CA MET A 1 0.64 -8.28 10.52
C MET A 1 1.46 -7.35 11.41
N GLY A 2 2.37 -6.56 10.84
CA GLY A 2 3.27 -5.67 11.60
C GLY A 2 2.60 -4.41 12.16
N GLY A 3 1.37 -4.13 11.75
CA GLY A 3 0.63 -2.92 12.08
C GLY A 3 -0.19 -2.44 10.88
N GLY A 4 -0.79 -1.26 10.98
CA GLY A 4 -1.59 -0.64 9.92
C GLY A 4 -2.29 0.65 10.36
N TYR A 5 -2.90 1.34 9.39
CA TYR A 5 -3.75 2.50 9.63
C TYR A 5 -5.16 2.05 10.02
N ILE A 6 -5.72 2.66 11.07
CA ILE A 6 -7.10 2.47 11.50
C ILE A 6 -7.79 3.83 11.45
N ARG A 7 -8.82 3.93 10.59
CA ARG A 7 -9.64 5.13 10.46
C ARG A 7 -10.15 5.63 11.81
N GLY A 8 -9.94 6.90 12.09
CA GLY A 8 -10.35 7.55 13.34
C GLY A 8 -9.48 7.26 14.57
N ASN A 9 -8.56 6.29 14.51
CA ASN A 9 -7.70 5.92 15.64
C ASN A 9 -6.22 6.26 15.38
N GLY A 10 -5.76 6.12 14.14
CA GLY A 10 -4.37 6.39 13.74
C GLY A 10 -3.60 5.14 13.35
N ILE A 11 -2.27 5.20 13.46
CA ILE A 11 -1.36 4.14 13.02
C ILE A 11 -1.01 3.24 14.20
N VAL A 12 -1.31 1.96 14.07
CA VAL A 12 -0.96 0.93 15.06
C VAL A 12 0.30 0.21 14.61
N VAL A 13 1.26 0.07 15.52
CA VAL A 13 2.51 -0.65 15.29
C VAL A 13 2.59 -1.83 16.24
N CYS A 14 2.65 -3.06 15.70
CA CYS A 14 2.69 -4.28 16.49
C CYS A 14 4.14 -4.72 16.71
N SER A 15 4.79 -4.21 17.77
CA SER A 15 6.22 -4.44 18.05
C SER A 15 6.61 -5.91 18.13
N ASN A 16 5.71 -6.79 18.57
CA ASN A 16 5.92 -8.24 18.63
C ASN A 16 6.07 -8.92 17.26
N HIS A 17 5.78 -8.22 16.16
CA HIS A 17 5.88 -8.71 14.79
C HIS A 17 6.96 -8.01 13.95
N LEU A 18 7.71 -7.07 14.53
CA LEU A 18 8.72 -6.27 13.84
C LEU A 18 10.10 -6.63 14.39
N LYS A 19 11.07 -6.85 13.50
CA LYS A 19 12.40 -7.34 13.90
C LYS A 19 13.45 -6.26 13.89
N ILE A 20 13.35 -5.32 12.95
CA ILE A 20 14.33 -4.26 12.73
C ILE A 20 13.64 -2.91 12.53
N GLN A 21 14.37 -1.81 12.75
CA GLN A 21 13.85 -0.45 12.59
C GLN A 21 13.25 -0.20 11.20
N ASP A 22 13.81 -0.81 10.16
CA ASP A 22 13.27 -0.73 8.81
C ASP A 22 11.81 -1.21 8.75
N ASP A 23 11.45 -2.31 9.43
CA ASP A 23 10.06 -2.79 9.43
C ASP A 23 9.10 -1.80 10.08
N VAL A 24 9.55 -1.12 11.14
CA VAL A 24 8.78 -0.06 11.82
C VAL A 24 8.56 1.12 10.88
N ASN A 25 9.63 1.59 10.23
CA ASN A 25 9.57 2.72 9.29
C ASN A 25 8.56 2.42 8.18
N GLN A 26 8.56 1.19 7.66
CA GLN A 26 7.67 0.76 6.59
C GLN A 26 6.20 0.75 7.03
N VAL A 27 5.89 0.21 8.20
CA VAL A 27 4.52 0.25 8.76
C VAL A 27 4.05 1.69 8.98
N VAL A 28 4.92 2.55 9.52
CA VAL A 28 4.57 3.94 9.81
C VAL A 28 4.37 4.74 8.53
N ILE A 29 5.27 4.65 7.55
CA ILE A 29 5.12 5.39 6.28
C ILE A 29 3.89 4.90 5.53
N ASN A 30 3.67 3.58 5.44
CA ASN A 30 2.47 3.02 4.82
C ASN A 30 1.19 3.57 5.47
N GLY A 31 1.14 3.59 6.81
CA GLY A 31 0.02 4.15 7.56
C GLY A 31 -0.16 5.66 7.35
N LEU A 32 0.94 6.41 7.25
CA LEU A 32 0.89 7.85 6.99
C LEU A 32 0.38 8.17 5.59
N ILE A 33 0.65 7.33 4.58
CA ILE A 33 0.09 7.51 3.24
C ILE A 33 -1.43 7.31 3.26
N HIS A 34 -1.94 6.29 3.94
CA HIS A 34 -3.39 6.12 4.11
C HIS A 34 -4.03 7.31 4.85
N ALA A 35 -3.40 7.80 5.92
CA ALA A 35 -3.88 8.98 6.63
C ALA A 35 -3.89 10.22 5.72
N TYR A 36 -2.83 10.42 4.93
CA TYR A 36 -2.74 11.53 3.99
C TYR A 36 -3.79 11.44 2.89
N ASP A 37 -4.02 10.25 2.34
CA ASP A 37 -5.07 10.00 1.36
C ASP A 37 -6.46 10.32 1.91
N GLU A 38 -6.75 9.88 3.14
CA GLU A 38 -8.02 10.16 3.81
C GLU A 38 -8.22 11.65 4.10
N CYS A 39 -7.17 12.38 4.47
CA CYS A 39 -7.27 13.82 4.71
C CYS A 39 -7.43 14.64 3.43
N ARG A 40 -6.76 14.24 2.34
CA ARG A 40 -6.77 14.95 1.06
C ARG A 40 -8.04 14.68 0.26
N ALA A 41 -8.50 13.44 0.25
CA ALA A 41 -9.60 13.03 -0.60
C ALA A 41 -10.93 13.45 0.04
N ALA A 42 -11.68 14.29 -0.66
CA ALA A 42 -12.96 14.79 -0.17
C ALA A 42 -13.98 13.66 0.13
N ASN A 43 -13.90 12.54 -0.60
CA ASN A 43 -14.87 11.44 -0.54
C ASN A 43 -14.20 10.04 -0.53
N LEU A 44 -13.10 9.85 0.22
CA LEU A 44 -12.48 8.53 0.33
C LEU A 44 -13.44 7.55 1.04
N ASP A 45 -13.69 6.41 0.40
CA ASP A 45 -14.60 5.38 0.89
C ASP A 45 -13.89 4.04 0.88
N TRP A 46 -13.56 3.53 2.08
CA TRP A 46 -12.88 2.25 2.27
C TRP A 46 -13.74 1.02 1.87
N SER A 47 -15.06 1.19 1.70
CA SER A 47 -15.94 0.14 1.15
C SER A 47 -15.90 0.09 -0.38
N ASN A 48 -15.39 1.13 -1.04
CA ASN A 48 -15.20 1.16 -2.48
C ASN A 48 -13.85 0.56 -2.87
N CYS A 49 -13.87 -0.51 -3.67
CA CYS A 49 -12.66 -1.23 -4.07
C CYS A 49 -11.66 -0.37 -4.84
N ALA A 50 -12.12 0.58 -5.66
CA ALA A 50 -11.22 1.47 -6.41
C ALA A 50 -10.53 2.48 -5.50
N HIS A 51 -11.25 3.02 -4.51
CA HIS A 51 -10.67 3.92 -3.52
C HIS A 51 -9.63 3.20 -2.64
N HIS A 52 -9.99 2.01 -2.12
CA HIS A 52 -9.08 1.20 -1.34
C HIS A 52 -7.84 0.78 -2.17
N ALA A 53 -8.04 0.27 -3.39
CA ALA A 53 -6.95 -0.11 -4.28
C ALA A 53 -6.01 1.08 -4.57
N CYS A 54 -6.56 2.26 -4.85
CA CYS A 54 -5.76 3.45 -5.09
C CYS A 54 -4.86 3.79 -3.90
N SER A 55 -5.39 3.78 -2.68
CA SER A 55 -4.60 4.08 -1.48
C SER A 55 -3.53 3.02 -1.21
N GLU A 56 -3.82 1.74 -1.48
CA GLU A 56 -2.86 0.64 -1.37
C GLU A 56 -1.75 0.70 -2.44
N ILE A 57 -2.07 1.11 -3.66
CA ILE A 57 -1.08 1.31 -4.74
C ILE A 57 -0.08 2.38 -4.30
N ARG A 58 -0.58 3.51 -3.80
CA ARG A 58 0.24 4.62 -3.32
C ARG A 58 1.06 4.22 -2.11
N ALA A 59 0.46 3.56 -1.13
CA ALA A 59 1.16 3.11 0.07
C ALA A 59 2.26 2.10 -0.28
N GLY A 60 1.99 1.16 -1.19
CA GLY A 60 2.98 0.20 -1.68
C GLY A 60 4.14 0.85 -2.45
N HIS A 61 3.85 1.84 -3.28
CA HIS A 61 4.84 2.57 -4.06
C HIS A 61 5.69 3.52 -3.19
N LEU A 62 5.06 4.26 -2.26
CA LEU A 62 5.70 5.36 -1.54
C LEU A 62 6.27 4.96 -0.17
N SER A 63 5.93 3.78 0.37
CA SER A 63 6.49 3.32 1.64
C SER A 63 7.94 2.85 1.53
N GLY A 64 8.35 2.39 0.35
CA GLY A 64 9.60 1.64 0.16
C GLY A 64 9.45 0.14 0.49
N ASP A 65 8.23 -0.35 0.73
CA ASP A 65 8.02 -1.75 1.13
C ASP A 65 8.43 -2.72 0.02
N CYS A 66 8.30 -2.25 -1.22
CA CYS A 66 8.64 -2.95 -2.46
C CYS A 66 10.05 -2.65 -2.99
N HIS A 67 10.92 -2.03 -2.18
CA HIS A 67 12.31 -1.78 -2.55
C HIS A 67 13.06 -3.07 -2.89
N TYR A 68 13.90 -3.05 -3.94
CA TYR A 68 14.54 -4.25 -4.51
C TYR A 68 15.27 -5.12 -3.49
N LYS A 69 16.02 -4.50 -2.57
CA LYS A 69 16.74 -5.22 -1.50
C LYS A 69 15.78 -6.06 -0.63
N ARG A 70 14.58 -5.55 -0.35
CA ARG A 70 13.58 -6.27 0.48
C ARG A 70 12.95 -7.39 -0.32
N GLU A 71 12.64 -7.15 -1.58
CA GLU A 71 12.15 -8.18 -2.52
C GLU A 71 13.13 -9.33 -2.68
N LEU A 72 14.43 -9.02 -2.81
CA LEU A 72 15.50 -10.01 -2.85
C LEU A 72 15.55 -10.85 -1.57
N LEU A 73 15.48 -10.21 -0.40
CA LEU A 73 15.42 -10.90 0.91
C LEU A 73 14.14 -11.73 1.09
N ARG A 74 13.06 -11.39 0.37
CA ARG A 74 11.80 -12.15 0.29
C ARG A 74 11.85 -13.25 -0.78
N GLY A 75 12.96 -13.41 -1.51
CA GLY A 75 13.16 -14.43 -2.54
C GLY A 75 12.71 -14.05 -3.95
N PHE A 76 12.31 -12.80 -4.19
CA PHE A 76 11.96 -12.31 -5.52
C PHE A 76 13.21 -11.80 -6.25
N MET A 77 13.58 -12.47 -7.35
CA MET A 77 14.83 -12.22 -8.09
C MET A 77 14.64 -11.37 -9.37
N LYS A 78 13.40 -11.01 -9.72
CA LYS A 78 13.13 -10.21 -10.92
C LYS A 78 13.69 -8.80 -10.70
N ILE A 79 14.43 -8.27 -11.68
CA ILE A 79 15.01 -6.92 -11.60
C ILE A 79 14.10 -5.91 -12.29
N ARG A 80 13.78 -6.13 -13.56
CA ARG A 80 12.95 -5.18 -14.33
C ARG A 80 11.49 -5.31 -13.91
N GLY A 81 10.86 -4.21 -13.51
CA GLY A 81 9.44 -4.18 -13.15
C GLY A 81 9.11 -4.81 -11.79
N HIS A 82 10.13 -5.08 -10.96
CA HIS A 82 9.96 -5.79 -9.69
C HIS A 82 9.05 -5.04 -8.72
N GLU A 83 9.17 -3.71 -8.71
CA GLU A 83 8.40 -2.85 -7.81
C GLU A 83 6.91 -2.93 -8.15
N GLN A 84 6.55 -2.74 -9.42
CA GLN A 84 5.17 -2.82 -9.88
C GLN A 84 4.57 -4.20 -9.57
N ASP A 85 5.32 -5.27 -9.77
CA ASP A 85 4.86 -6.62 -9.43
C ASP A 85 4.65 -6.80 -7.93
N CYS A 86 5.55 -6.25 -7.10
CA CYS A 86 5.39 -6.25 -5.65
C CYS A 86 4.16 -5.46 -5.22
N VAL A 87 3.98 -4.23 -5.73
CA VAL A 87 2.83 -3.38 -5.43
C VAL A 87 1.53 -4.08 -5.82
N ARG A 88 1.43 -4.65 -7.02
CA ARG A 88 0.26 -5.45 -7.44
C ARG A 88 -0.05 -6.58 -6.46
N ARG A 89 0.96 -7.35 -6.04
CA ARG A 89 0.76 -8.44 -5.06
C ARG A 89 0.27 -7.93 -3.70
N ARG A 90 0.78 -6.78 -3.24
CA ARG A 90 0.38 -6.18 -1.96
C ARG A 90 -1.05 -5.64 -2.03
N VAL A 91 -1.39 -4.92 -3.09
CA VAL A 91 -2.73 -4.39 -3.34
C VAL A 91 -3.75 -5.53 -3.41
N MET A 92 -3.51 -6.56 -4.22
CA MET A 92 -4.42 -7.71 -4.31
C MET A 92 -4.63 -8.38 -2.96
N LYS A 93 -3.58 -8.53 -2.15
CA LYS A 93 -3.69 -9.10 -0.81
C LYS A 93 -4.54 -8.23 0.13
N SER A 94 -4.36 -6.90 0.09
CA SER A 94 -5.12 -5.99 0.96
C SER A 94 -6.58 -5.89 0.54
N VAL A 95 -6.83 -5.59 -0.74
CA VAL A 95 -8.18 -5.34 -1.26
C VAL A 95 -9.04 -6.60 -1.27
N THR A 96 -8.48 -7.79 -1.53
CA THR A 96 -9.25 -9.06 -1.44
C THR A 96 -9.61 -9.42 0.01
N SER A 97 -8.88 -8.87 0.99
CA SER A 97 -9.23 -9.03 2.41
C SER A 97 -10.35 -8.07 2.85
N ASN A 98 -10.77 -7.14 1.98
CA ASN A 98 -11.87 -6.24 2.23
C ASN A 98 -13.21 -6.97 2.01
N PRO A 99 -14.11 -7.04 3.02
CA PRO A 99 -15.40 -7.74 2.88
C PRO A 99 -16.32 -7.17 1.78
N PHE A 100 -16.07 -5.94 1.33
CA PHE A 100 -16.83 -5.30 0.25
C PHE A 100 -16.30 -5.61 -1.16
N CYS A 101 -15.17 -6.32 -1.28
CA CYS A 101 -14.50 -6.57 -2.55
C CYS A 101 -14.30 -8.06 -2.80
N SER A 102 -14.86 -8.58 -3.90
CA SER A 102 -14.48 -9.89 -4.41
C SER A 102 -13.07 -9.85 -5.00
N GLU A 103 -12.43 -11.02 -5.18
CA GLU A 103 -11.13 -11.10 -5.86
C GLU A 103 -11.16 -10.50 -7.27
N THR A 104 -12.25 -10.73 -8.02
CA THR A 104 -12.46 -10.13 -9.34
C THR A 104 -12.59 -8.62 -9.26
N ALA A 105 -13.42 -8.11 -8.35
CA ALA A 105 -13.58 -6.67 -8.15
C ALA A 105 -12.28 -6.00 -7.68
N ALA A 106 -11.48 -6.67 -6.85
CA ALA A 106 -10.18 -6.17 -6.41
C ALA A 106 -9.21 -6.02 -7.60
N LYS A 107 -9.16 -7.01 -8.49
CA LYS A 107 -8.31 -6.97 -9.68
C LYS A 107 -8.75 -5.88 -10.64
N ASP A 108 -10.04 -5.82 -10.96
CA ASP A 108 -10.59 -4.84 -11.90
C ASP A 108 -10.41 -3.42 -11.36
N ALA A 109 -10.66 -3.20 -10.06
CA ALA A 109 -10.45 -1.93 -9.40
C ALA A 109 -8.97 -1.49 -9.42
N MET A 110 -8.05 -2.41 -9.13
CA MET A 110 -6.60 -2.13 -9.15
C MET A 110 -6.15 -1.70 -10.55
N GLU A 111 -6.51 -2.44 -11.60
CA GLU A 111 -6.10 -2.09 -12.96
C GLU A 111 -6.75 -0.79 -13.44
N ALA A 112 -8.01 -0.53 -13.07
CA ALA A 112 -8.73 0.69 -13.46
C ALA A 112 -8.10 1.98 -12.91
N VAL A 113 -7.48 1.93 -11.74
CA VAL A 113 -6.89 3.12 -11.08
C VAL A 113 -5.37 3.16 -11.14
N TRP A 114 -4.73 2.13 -11.72
CA TRP A 114 -3.27 1.93 -11.65
C TRP A 114 -2.47 3.15 -12.10
N ASP A 115 -2.69 3.60 -13.33
CA ASP A 115 -1.89 4.70 -13.90
C ASP A 115 -2.07 6.02 -13.17
N ILE A 116 -3.25 6.25 -12.59
CA ILE A 116 -3.53 7.48 -11.83
C ILE A 116 -2.82 7.42 -10.47
N CYS A 117 -3.01 6.32 -9.75
CA CYS A 117 -2.58 6.21 -8.35
C CYS A 117 -1.09 5.89 -8.21
N TYR A 118 -0.52 5.14 -9.15
CA TYR A 118 0.91 4.84 -9.16
C TYR A 118 1.74 6.09 -9.45
N ASN A 119 1.25 6.98 -10.32
CA ASN A 119 1.96 8.21 -10.69
C ASN A 119 1.72 9.38 -9.71
N ASP A 120 0.81 9.24 -8.73
CA ASP A 120 0.61 10.26 -7.70
C ASP A 120 1.58 10.05 -6.52
N THR A 121 2.66 10.82 -6.54
CA THR A 121 3.73 10.75 -5.54
C THR A 121 3.52 11.59 -4.30
N LYS A 122 2.42 12.34 -4.18
CA LYS A 122 2.19 13.22 -3.03
C LYS A 122 2.10 12.41 -1.72
N PRO A 123 2.61 12.94 -0.59
CA PRO A 123 3.14 14.29 -0.39
C PRO A 123 4.61 14.49 -0.84
N PHE A 124 5.25 13.46 -1.38
CA PHE A 124 6.63 13.56 -1.85
C PHE A 124 6.71 14.24 -3.23
N ASP A 125 7.85 14.84 -3.54
CA ASP A 125 8.12 15.38 -4.87
C ASP A 125 8.41 14.27 -5.90
N ARG A 126 8.95 13.14 -5.43
CA ARG A 126 9.23 11.93 -6.20
C ARG A 126 9.09 10.70 -5.32
N ALA A 127 8.90 9.53 -5.94
CA ALA A 127 8.95 8.25 -5.24
C ALA A 127 10.32 8.09 -4.53
N PRO A 128 10.34 7.69 -3.25
CA PRO A 128 11.57 7.54 -2.46
C PRO A 128 12.54 6.46 -2.95
#